data_AF-A0A0W0WI37-F1
#
_entry.id   AF-A0A0W0WI37-F1
#
_cell.length_a   1.000
_cell.length_b   1.000
_cell.length_c   1.000
_cell.angle_alpha   90.00
_cell.angle_beta   90.00
_cell.angle_gamma   90.00
#
_symmetry.space_group_name_H-M   'P 1'
#
loop_
_entity.id
_entity.type
_entity.pdbx_description
1 polymer ?
#
loop_
_entity_poly.entity_id
_entity_poly.type
_entity_poly.pdbx_seq_one_letter_code
_entity_poly.pdbx_strand_id
1 'polypeptide(L)'
;MLTAIIISTQTPNPGLTFPQEGGTAYALQHFTGFDAIGMHLDGKAREEEKIKLAKLKNNGIVFITGHGNTEAETLAGAYRSPALPIPQETQWNLKTYRDLLLDNSSLKRGDSLTIVLWSCNSGDHGSASSAAQLAKLFQEKGINTRIIASTKQLDRFNGVVYEDEVKMKGLRYRTAPSDIRLFECVNTDEVKEFKFESLIYFTPKGIKTVPSLKAQICDSSQYVQFCDSKSVGSLLSKSSSPFILRPSAQRIKESDCFIFSASFLVDNDVYHTRYRITGFEELEYWKSGVWEPLEIRENVFHTLAAHIEYAKAVVEKTNSDNIKISPSLSIFGSSGVDKENSKGENFSTGLALH
;
A
#
# COMPACT_ATOMS: atom_id res chain seq x y z
N MET A 1 12.51 -24.37 5.53
CA MET A 1 13.31 -23.12 5.57
C MET A 1 12.92 -22.30 4.36
N LEU A 2 12.63 -21.01 4.53
CA LEU A 2 12.26 -20.14 3.41
C LEU A 2 13.45 -20.01 2.44
N THR A 3 13.19 -20.11 1.14
CA THR A 3 14.19 -19.84 0.09
C THR A 3 13.78 -18.59 -0.67
N ALA A 4 14.67 -17.60 -0.75
CA ALA A 4 14.40 -16.37 -1.47
C ALA A 4 15.63 -15.89 -2.25
N ILE A 5 15.39 -15.25 -3.39
CA ILE A 5 16.45 -14.66 -4.23
C ILE A 5 15.99 -13.33 -4.83
N ILE A 6 16.93 -12.40 -4.99
CA ILE A 6 16.72 -11.10 -5.61
C ILE A 6 17.43 -11.08 -6.97
N ILE A 7 16.68 -10.76 -8.02
CA ILE A 7 17.18 -10.51 -9.37
C ILE A 7 17.12 -9.00 -9.60
N SER A 8 18.30 -8.39 -9.76
CA SER A 8 18.40 -6.96 -10.08
C SER A 8 18.64 -6.73 -11.56
N THR A 9 17.79 -5.95 -12.21
CA THR A 9 18.02 -5.49 -13.59
C THR A 9 18.87 -4.23 -13.65
N GLN A 10 19.32 -3.73 -12.50
CA GLN A 10 20.33 -2.68 -12.37
C GLN A 10 21.59 -3.30 -11.79
N THR A 11 22.72 -3.16 -12.48
CA THR A 11 23.98 -3.65 -11.92
C THR A 11 24.29 -2.87 -10.63
N PRO A 12 24.54 -3.55 -9.49
CA PRO A 12 24.89 -2.87 -8.25
C PRO A 12 26.13 -2.00 -8.47
N ASN A 13 26.05 -0.72 -8.12
CA ASN A 13 27.24 0.13 -8.09
C ASN A 13 27.98 -0.14 -6.75
N PRO A 14 29.23 -0.62 -6.76
CA PRO A 14 29.94 -1.04 -5.55
C PRO A 14 30.26 0.12 -4.57
N GLY A 15 30.06 1.38 -4.98
CA GLY A 15 30.24 2.56 -4.12
C GLY A 15 28.98 3.04 -3.39
N LEU A 16 27.87 2.30 -3.43
CA LEU A 16 26.60 2.72 -2.85
C LEU A 16 26.55 2.41 -1.34
N THR A 17 26.19 3.41 -0.53
CA THR A 17 25.97 3.28 0.92
C THR A 17 24.48 3.25 1.24
N PHE A 18 24.05 2.38 2.15
CA PHE A 18 22.66 2.37 2.66
C PHE A 18 22.49 3.40 3.81
N PRO A 19 21.39 4.17 3.87
CA PRO A 19 20.32 4.32 2.87
C PRO A 19 20.67 5.25 1.69
N GLN A 20 20.07 5.01 0.52
CA GLN A 20 20.10 5.94 -0.61
C GLN A 20 18.84 5.81 -1.49
N GLU A 21 18.56 6.83 -2.30
CA GLU A 21 17.48 6.77 -3.29
C GLU A 21 17.82 5.85 -4.47
N GLY A 22 16.88 4.99 -4.86
CA GLY A 22 17.11 3.96 -5.87
C GLY A 22 17.83 2.72 -5.33
N GLY A 23 18.14 1.74 -6.18
CA GLY A 23 18.81 0.51 -5.73
C GLY A 23 17.92 -0.40 -4.89
N THR A 24 16.66 -0.59 -5.27
CA THR A 24 15.70 -1.48 -4.58
C THR A 24 16.27 -2.86 -4.26
N ALA A 25 17.01 -3.47 -5.19
CA ALA A 25 17.64 -4.77 -4.94
C ALA A 25 18.67 -4.73 -3.81
N TYR A 26 19.46 -3.65 -3.74
CA TYR A 26 20.43 -3.45 -2.66
C TYR A 26 19.73 -3.22 -1.32
N ALA A 27 18.66 -2.42 -1.29
CA ALA A 27 17.85 -2.24 -0.09
C ALA A 27 17.25 -3.57 0.39
N LEU A 28 16.61 -4.33 -0.52
CA LEU A 28 16.08 -5.66 -0.24
C LEU A 28 17.16 -6.59 0.30
N GLN A 29 18.32 -6.66 -0.35
CA GLN A 29 19.43 -7.51 0.07
C GLN A 29 19.94 -7.12 1.46
N HIS A 30 20.18 -5.83 1.69
CA HIS A 30 20.70 -5.32 2.96
C HIS A 30 19.73 -5.61 4.12
N PHE A 31 18.43 -5.41 3.90
CA PHE A 31 17.44 -5.56 4.95
C PHE A 31 17.03 -7.02 5.20
N THR A 32 16.85 -7.81 4.14
CA THR A 32 16.34 -9.19 4.24
C THR A 32 17.45 -10.23 4.40
N GLY A 33 18.67 -9.91 3.97
CA GLY A 33 19.79 -10.85 3.91
C GLY A 33 19.67 -11.89 2.80
N PHE A 34 18.70 -11.77 1.89
CA PHE A 34 18.53 -12.72 0.79
C PHE A 34 19.64 -12.58 -0.26
N ASP A 35 19.96 -13.70 -0.91
CA ASP A 35 20.94 -13.72 -1.99
C ASP A 35 20.47 -12.83 -3.14
N ALA A 36 21.38 -12.04 -3.70
CA ALA A 36 21.14 -11.21 -4.87
C ALA A 36 22.06 -11.59 -6.03
N ILE A 37 21.50 -11.51 -7.24
CA ILE A 37 22.18 -11.69 -8.53
C ILE A 37 21.83 -10.54 -9.48
N GLY A 38 22.71 -10.29 -10.45
CA GLY A 38 22.45 -9.31 -11.51
C GLY A 38 21.85 -10.00 -12.74
N MET A 39 20.92 -9.34 -13.43
CA MET A 39 20.54 -9.73 -14.78
C MET A 39 21.64 -9.27 -15.74
N HIS A 40 22.17 -10.21 -16.52
CA HIS A 40 23.22 -9.95 -17.52
C HIS A 40 22.64 -9.72 -18.91
N LEU A 41 23.41 -9.10 -19.81
CA LEU A 41 22.97 -8.83 -21.20
C LEU A 41 22.48 -10.08 -21.94
N ASP A 42 23.16 -11.21 -21.75
CA ASP A 42 22.81 -12.50 -22.35
C ASP A 42 21.68 -13.23 -21.62
N GLY A 43 21.18 -12.66 -20.51
CA GLY A 43 20.10 -13.24 -19.72
C GLY A 43 20.48 -14.51 -18.97
N LYS A 44 21.79 -14.79 -18.81
CA LYS A 44 22.31 -16.02 -18.21
C LYS A 44 23.02 -15.76 -16.89
N ALA A 45 22.90 -16.70 -15.95
CA ALA A 45 23.63 -16.70 -14.69
C ALA A 45 25.12 -16.99 -14.90
N ARG A 46 25.98 -16.31 -14.13
CA ARG A 46 27.39 -16.66 -13.97
C ARG A 46 27.56 -17.78 -12.96
N GLU A 47 28.69 -18.48 -12.96
CA GLU A 47 28.90 -19.69 -12.14
C GLU A 47 28.66 -19.45 -10.64
N GLU A 48 29.11 -18.32 -10.12
CA GLU A 48 28.89 -17.91 -8.74
C GLU A 48 27.41 -17.59 -8.41
N GLU A 49 26.63 -17.19 -9.41
CA GLU A 49 25.20 -16.90 -9.28
C GLU A 49 24.35 -18.17 -9.36
N LYS A 50 24.79 -19.16 -10.14
CA LYS A 50 24.13 -20.48 -10.21
C LYS A 50 24.03 -21.15 -8.85
N ILE A 51 25.08 -21.03 -8.02
CA ILE A 51 25.09 -21.57 -6.65
C ILE A 51 23.99 -20.93 -5.79
N LYS A 52 23.74 -19.62 -5.97
CA LYS A 52 22.66 -18.89 -5.26
C LYS A 52 21.29 -19.32 -5.78
N LEU A 53 21.11 -19.37 -7.10
CA LEU A 53 19.86 -19.79 -7.76
C LEU A 53 19.47 -21.23 -7.41
N ALA A 54 20.45 -22.13 -7.27
CA ALA A 54 20.22 -23.53 -6.91
C ALA A 54 19.54 -23.72 -5.55
N LYS A 55 19.65 -22.72 -4.65
CA LYS A 55 18.98 -22.73 -3.35
C LYS A 55 17.47 -22.51 -3.46
N LEU A 56 16.98 -21.95 -4.56
CA LEU A 56 15.54 -21.72 -4.78
C LEU A 56 14.81 -23.06 -4.95
N LYS A 57 13.76 -23.27 -4.15
CA LYS A 57 12.96 -24.49 -4.07
C LYS A 57 11.47 -24.16 -4.06
N ASN A 58 10.63 -25.20 -4.05
CA ASN A 58 9.19 -25.08 -3.91
C ASN A 58 8.78 -24.14 -2.75
N ASN A 59 7.78 -23.30 -3.00
CA ASN A 59 7.30 -22.21 -2.14
C ASN A 59 8.34 -21.11 -1.90
N GLY A 60 9.32 -20.98 -2.79
CA GLY A 60 10.31 -19.91 -2.75
C GLY A 60 9.75 -18.54 -3.14
N ILE A 61 10.48 -17.49 -2.78
CA ILE A 61 10.16 -16.10 -3.12
C ILE A 61 11.23 -15.55 -4.08
N VAL A 62 10.82 -14.95 -5.18
CA VAL A 62 11.72 -14.25 -6.09
C VAL A 62 11.35 -12.78 -6.12
N PHE A 63 12.33 -11.92 -5.88
CA PHE A 63 12.18 -10.48 -6.08
C PHE A 63 12.80 -10.12 -7.42
N ILE A 64 12.04 -9.49 -8.32
CA ILE A 64 12.57 -8.98 -9.58
C ILE A 64 12.46 -7.47 -9.52
N THR A 65 13.58 -6.77 -9.47
CA THR A 65 13.60 -5.29 -9.40
C THR A 65 14.01 -4.72 -10.74
N GLY A 66 13.26 -3.75 -11.26
CA GLY A 66 13.63 -3.10 -12.52
C GLY A 66 12.74 -1.92 -12.91
N HIS A 67 12.88 -1.49 -14.15
CA HIS A 67 11.99 -0.52 -14.76
C HIS A 67 10.90 -1.26 -15.50
N GLY A 68 9.64 -0.96 -15.16
CA GLY A 68 8.54 -1.38 -16.01
C GLY A 68 8.45 -0.43 -17.19
N ASN A 69 8.20 -1.00 -18.37
CA ASN A 69 7.78 -0.26 -19.54
C ASN A 69 6.28 -0.51 -19.76
N THR A 70 5.68 0.24 -20.68
CA THR A 70 4.28 0.03 -21.09
C THR A 70 4.11 -1.20 -21.98
N GLU A 71 5.20 -1.89 -22.33
CA GLU A 71 5.18 -3.08 -23.17
C GLU A 71 5.04 -4.33 -22.28
N ALA A 72 3.96 -5.08 -22.46
CA ALA A 72 3.61 -6.21 -21.59
C ALA A 72 4.62 -7.37 -21.57
N GLU A 73 5.56 -7.44 -22.49
CA GLU A 73 6.39 -8.64 -22.74
C GLU A 73 7.84 -8.53 -22.26
N THR A 74 8.26 -7.36 -21.78
CA THR A 74 9.63 -7.11 -21.36
C THR A 74 9.70 -6.43 -20.01
N LEU A 75 10.87 -6.50 -19.38
CA LEU A 75 11.25 -5.67 -18.23
C LEU A 75 12.56 -4.98 -18.56
N ALA A 76 12.61 -3.67 -18.31
CA ALA A 76 13.76 -2.84 -18.61
C ALA A 76 14.71 -2.71 -17.40
N GLY A 77 15.95 -2.37 -17.68
CA GLY A 77 16.97 -2.10 -16.66
C GLY A 77 18.22 -1.46 -17.25
N ALA A 78 19.12 -1.10 -16.36
CA ALA A 78 20.39 -0.45 -16.70
C ALA A 78 21.53 -1.43 -16.41
N TYR A 79 22.03 -2.08 -17.45
CA TYR A 79 23.15 -2.99 -17.35
C TYR A 79 24.47 -2.23 -17.36
N ARG A 80 25.35 -2.48 -16.38
CA ARG A 80 26.69 -1.90 -16.34
C ARG A 80 27.73 -2.97 -16.64
N SER A 81 28.34 -2.89 -17.81
CA SER A 81 29.54 -3.68 -18.13
C SER A 81 30.75 -3.11 -17.39
N PRO A 82 31.64 -3.94 -16.81
CA PRO A 82 32.94 -3.48 -16.30
C PRO A 82 33.78 -2.75 -17.36
N ALA A 83 33.54 -3.04 -18.65
CA ALA A 83 34.27 -2.46 -19.77
C ALA A 83 33.69 -1.13 -20.29
N LEU A 84 32.50 -0.72 -19.82
CA LEU A 84 31.82 0.49 -20.31
C LEU A 84 31.59 1.50 -19.18
N PRO A 85 31.91 2.79 -19.39
CA PRO A 85 31.74 3.82 -18.36
C PRO A 85 30.27 4.17 -18.09
N ILE A 86 29.40 3.98 -19.10
CA ILE A 86 27.97 4.34 -19.06
C ILE A 86 27.13 3.06 -19.05
N PRO A 87 26.12 2.93 -18.16
CA PRO A 87 25.17 1.83 -18.20
C PRO A 87 24.41 1.79 -19.52
N GLN A 88 24.22 0.59 -20.06
CA GLN A 88 23.40 0.33 -21.24
C GLN A 88 21.97 0.01 -20.83
N GLU A 89 21.01 0.77 -21.33
CA GLU A 89 19.60 0.41 -21.20
C GLU A 89 19.33 -0.89 -21.97
N THR A 90 18.75 -1.86 -21.29
CA THR A 90 18.48 -3.19 -21.83
C THR A 90 17.06 -3.57 -21.48
N GLN A 91 16.40 -4.23 -22.43
CA GLN A 91 15.09 -4.86 -22.22
C GLN A 91 15.27 -6.36 -22.30
N TRP A 92 14.80 -7.07 -21.28
CA TRP A 92 14.78 -8.53 -21.26
C TRP A 92 13.36 -9.03 -21.41
N ASN A 93 13.18 -10.02 -22.29
CA ASN A 93 11.91 -10.70 -22.44
C ASN A 93 11.53 -11.43 -21.13
N LEU A 94 10.23 -11.48 -20.81
CA LEU A 94 9.75 -12.22 -19.64
C LEU A 94 10.16 -13.71 -19.65
N LYS A 95 10.25 -14.32 -20.84
CA LYS A 95 10.77 -15.69 -21.02
C LYS A 95 12.18 -15.85 -20.47
N THR A 96 13.04 -14.84 -20.63
CA THR A 96 14.41 -14.86 -20.11
C THR A 96 14.44 -14.97 -18.58
N TYR A 97 13.55 -14.27 -17.87
CA TYR A 97 13.47 -14.38 -16.41
C TYR A 97 13.02 -15.76 -15.97
N ARG A 98 12.01 -16.33 -16.64
CA ARG A 98 11.57 -17.70 -16.39
C ARG A 98 12.70 -18.68 -16.62
N ASP A 99 13.34 -18.64 -17.78
CA ASP A 99 14.36 -19.61 -18.17
C ASP A 99 15.59 -19.51 -17.24
N LEU A 100 16.01 -18.29 -16.88
CA LEU A 100 17.06 -18.06 -15.87
C LEU A 100 16.75 -18.76 -14.54
N LEU A 101 15.51 -18.66 -14.05
CA LEU A 101 15.10 -19.27 -12.79
C LEU A 101 14.97 -20.79 -12.89
N LEU A 102 14.34 -21.31 -13.95
CA LEU A 102 14.09 -22.74 -14.10
C LEU A 102 15.36 -23.52 -14.44
N ASP A 103 16.26 -22.97 -15.26
CA ASP A 103 17.48 -23.65 -15.68
C ASP A 103 18.52 -23.77 -14.55
N ASN A 104 18.40 -22.94 -13.50
CA ASN A 104 19.42 -22.81 -12.45
C ASN A 104 18.88 -23.09 -11.03
N SER A 105 17.63 -23.49 -10.86
CA SER A 105 17.03 -23.79 -9.55
C SER A 105 16.71 -25.27 -9.37
N SER A 106 16.23 -25.64 -8.18
CA SER A 106 15.75 -27.00 -7.90
C SER A 106 14.25 -27.19 -8.17
N LEU A 107 13.61 -26.24 -8.86
CA LEU A 107 12.17 -26.25 -9.11
C LEU A 107 11.77 -27.33 -10.12
N LYS A 108 10.61 -27.94 -9.89
CA LYS A 108 10.04 -28.99 -10.73
C LYS A 108 8.58 -28.72 -11.00
N ARG A 109 8.05 -29.34 -12.06
CA ARG A 109 6.62 -29.31 -12.36
C ARG A 109 5.78 -29.68 -11.14
N GLY A 110 4.79 -28.86 -10.81
CA GLY A 110 3.95 -28.95 -9.61
C GLY A 110 4.41 -28.06 -8.45
N ASP A 111 5.64 -27.54 -8.49
CA ASP A 111 6.12 -26.59 -7.48
C ASP A 111 5.46 -25.23 -7.63
N SER A 112 5.54 -24.45 -6.54
CA SER A 112 4.98 -23.12 -6.45
C SER A 112 6.06 -22.06 -6.19
N LEU A 113 5.85 -20.85 -6.69
CA LEU A 113 6.69 -19.67 -6.43
C LEU A 113 5.83 -18.45 -6.13
N THR A 114 6.34 -17.57 -5.26
CA THR A 114 5.84 -16.19 -5.17
C THR A 114 6.85 -15.26 -5.81
N ILE A 115 6.43 -14.46 -6.78
CA ILE A 115 7.27 -13.47 -7.45
C ILE A 115 6.79 -12.08 -7.04
N VAL A 116 7.69 -11.25 -6.53
CA VAL A 116 7.44 -9.83 -6.27
C VAL A 116 8.07 -9.04 -7.41
N LEU A 117 7.25 -8.53 -8.32
CA LEU A 117 7.67 -7.64 -9.38
C LEU A 117 7.73 -6.21 -8.84
N TRP A 118 8.96 -5.73 -8.63
CA TRP A 118 9.25 -4.37 -8.22
C TRP A 118 9.61 -3.52 -9.43
N SER A 119 8.62 -3.33 -10.29
CA SER A 119 8.68 -2.52 -11.50
C SER A 119 7.37 -1.74 -11.68
N CYS A 120 7.50 -0.47 -12.09
CA CYS A 120 6.37 0.43 -12.32
C CYS A 120 5.35 -0.18 -13.30
N ASN A 121 4.06 -0.05 -13.00
CA ASN A 121 2.95 -0.45 -13.90
C ASN A 121 2.96 -1.92 -14.36
N SER A 122 3.75 -2.80 -13.74
CA SER A 122 3.89 -4.20 -14.17
C SER A 122 2.63 -5.05 -13.95
N GLY A 123 1.71 -4.58 -13.11
CA GLY A 123 0.38 -5.14 -12.93
C GLY A 123 -0.73 -4.38 -13.69
N ASP A 124 -0.40 -3.33 -14.44
CA ASP A 124 -1.40 -2.56 -15.18
C ASP A 124 -1.94 -3.36 -16.38
N HIS A 125 -3.17 -3.10 -16.81
CA HIS A 125 -3.87 -3.82 -17.90
C HIS A 125 -4.29 -5.27 -17.57
N GLY A 126 -4.38 -5.64 -16.28
CA GLY A 126 -4.98 -6.89 -15.83
C GLY A 126 -4.34 -8.14 -16.42
N SER A 127 -5.10 -8.96 -17.16
CA SER A 127 -4.61 -10.20 -17.78
C SER A 127 -3.59 -10.00 -18.90
N ALA A 128 -3.46 -8.77 -19.41
CA ALA A 128 -2.45 -8.36 -20.38
C ALA A 128 -1.19 -7.76 -19.72
N SER A 129 -1.16 -7.63 -18.39
CA SER A 129 -0.01 -7.09 -17.65
C SER A 129 1.24 -7.97 -17.76
N SER A 130 2.43 -7.39 -17.58
CA SER A 130 3.69 -8.15 -17.51
C SER A 130 3.66 -9.21 -16.41
N ALA A 131 2.99 -8.91 -15.28
CA ALA A 131 2.77 -9.85 -14.20
C ALA A 131 1.92 -11.05 -14.64
N ALA A 132 0.81 -10.82 -15.33
CA ALA A 132 -0.04 -11.89 -15.84
C ALA A 132 0.67 -12.74 -16.91
N GLN A 133 1.41 -12.10 -17.83
CA GLN A 133 2.16 -12.81 -18.86
C GLN A 133 3.29 -13.66 -18.25
N LEU A 134 4.02 -13.12 -17.26
CA LEU A 134 5.05 -13.89 -16.57
C LEU A 134 4.46 -15.10 -15.84
N ALA A 135 3.30 -14.94 -15.19
CA ALA A 135 2.62 -16.04 -14.52
C ALA A 135 2.26 -17.17 -15.51
N LYS A 136 1.70 -16.82 -16.68
CA LYS A 136 1.41 -17.78 -17.76
C LYS A 136 2.66 -18.51 -18.23
N LEU A 137 3.76 -17.81 -18.44
CA LEU A 137 5.02 -18.41 -18.88
C LEU A 137 5.56 -19.46 -17.91
N PHE A 138 5.41 -19.27 -16.59
CA PHE A 138 5.74 -20.28 -15.59
C PHE A 138 4.73 -21.44 -15.57
N GLN A 139 3.44 -21.13 -15.72
CA GLN A 139 2.38 -22.13 -15.79
C GLN A 139 2.53 -23.06 -17.00
N GLU A 140 3.03 -22.58 -18.15
CA GLU A 140 3.41 -23.40 -19.31
C GLU A 140 4.44 -24.50 -18.97
N LYS A 141 5.31 -24.23 -17.98
CA LYS A 141 6.30 -25.18 -17.45
C LYS A 141 5.76 -25.98 -16.26
N GLY A 142 4.50 -25.75 -15.91
CA GLY A 142 3.79 -26.37 -14.80
C GLY A 142 4.30 -25.92 -13.43
N ILE A 143 4.79 -24.68 -13.32
CA ILE A 143 5.11 -24.04 -12.04
C ILE A 143 3.97 -23.10 -11.67
N ASN A 144 3.40 -23.26 -10.48
CA ASN A 144 2.31 -22.42 -10.00
C ASN A 144 2.89 -21.11 -9.45
N THR A 145 2.60 -19.98 -10.08
CA THR A 145 3.14 -18.68 -9.63
C THR A 145 2.07 -17.76 -9.09
N ARG A 146 2.42 -17.10 -7.98
CA ARG A 146 1.72 -15.94 -7.43
C ARG A 146 2.56 -14.71 -7.66
N ILE A 147 2.07 -13.74 -8.42
CA ILE A 147 2.86 -12.55 -8.76
C ILE A 147 2.25 -11.31 -8.13
N ILE A 148 3.02 -10.63 -7.29
CA ILE A 148 2.67 -9.36 -6.66
C ILE A 148 3.27 -8.24 -7.50
N ALA A 149 2.44 -7.33 -8.00
CA ALA A 149 2.86 -6.24 -8.87
C ALA A 149 2.01 -4.98 -8.65
N SER A 150 2.55 -3.82 -9.04
CA SER A 150 1.82 -2.55 -8.99
C SER A 150 1.18 -2.20 -10.33
N THR A 151 -0.04 -1.68 -10.28
CA THR A 151 -0.75 -1.07 -11.41
C THR A 151 -0.35 0.40 -11.65
N LYS A 152 0.55 0.95 -10.83
CA LYS A 152 0.97 2.35 -10.88
C LYS A 152 2.49 2.49 -10.86
N GLN A 153 2.95 3.73 -11.00
CA GLN A 153 4.33 4.06 -10.79
C GLN A 153 4.70 3.79 -9.32
N LEU A 154 5.83 3.11 -9.13
CA LEU A 154 6.37 2.83 -7.81
C LEU A 154 7.13 4.04 -7.30
N ASP A 155 6.93 4.38 -6.03
CA ASP A 155 7.86 5.26 -5.34
C ASP A 155 9.22 4.55 -5.21
N ARG A 156 10.29 5.32 -5.46
CA ARG A 156 11.64 4.81 -5.24
C ARG A 156 11.84 4.57 -3.74
N PHE A 157 12.61 3.53 -3.42
CA PHE A 157 13.07 3.35 -2.06
C PHE A 157 13.91 4.56 -1.66
N ASN A 158 13.58 5.19 -0.53
CA ASN A 158 14.21 6.42 -0.04
C ASN A 158 15.02 6.19 1.25
N GLY A 159 15.28 4.93 1.62
CA GLY A 159 16.09 4.63 2.79
C GLY A 159 15.36 4.44 4.11
N VAL A 160 14.06 4.68 4.16
CA VAL A 160 13.30 4.57 5.40
C VAL A 160 12.91 3.11 5.64
N VAL A 161 13.36 2.55 6.76
CA VAL A 161 12.82 1.31 7.31
C VAL A 161 11.59 1.68 8.12
N TYR A 162 10.44 1.16 7.72
CA TYR A 162 9.20 1.41 8.44
C TYR A 162 9.11 0.47 9.64
N GLU A 163 8.83 1.05 10.81
CA GLU A 163 8.37 0.31 11.98
C GLU A 163 6.85 0.31 11.94
N ASP A 164 6.25 -0.88 11.85
CA ASP A 164 4.81 -1.08 12.02
C ASP A 164 4.38 -0.81 13.48
N GLU A 165 3.08 -0.75 13.78
CA GLU A 165 2.52 -0.57 15.15
C GLU A 165 3.06 -1.62 16.14
N VAL A 166 3.52 -2.77 15.63
CA VAL A 166 4.16 -3.85 16.41
C VAL A 166 5.70 -3.68 16.51
N LYS A 167 6.24 -2.49 16.22
CA LYS A 167 7.69 -2.19 16.11
C LYS A 167 8.43 -3.12 15.15
N MET A 168 7.72 -3.67 14.18
CA MET A 168 8.32 -4.61 13.24
C MET A 168 9.02 -3.82 12.14
N LYS A 169 10.34 -3.98 12.06
CA LYS A 169 11.15 -3.42 10.98
C LYS A 169 10.88 -4.23 9.70
N GLY A 170 10.50 -3.55 8.64
CA GLY A 170 10.28 -4.14 7.31
C GLY A 170 10.52 -3.13 6.20
N LEU A 171 10.91 -3.62 5.02
CA LEU A 171 10.83 -2.80 3.81
C LEU A 171 9.41 -2.84 3.30
N ARG A 172 8.77 -1.69 3.20
CA ARG A 172 7.41 -1.57 2.66
C ARG A 172 7.45 -1.55 1.13
N TYR A 173 6.53 -2.26 0.48
CA TYR A 173 6.22 -2.04 -0.92
C TYR A 173 5.54 -0.66 -1.04
N ARG A 174 6.30 0.37 -1.47
CA ARG A 174 5.88 1.77 -1.43
C ARG A 174 4.92 2.12 -2.57
N THR A 175 3.71 1.63 -2.43
CA THR A 175 2.57 1.86 -3.30
C THR A 175 1.33 1.85 -2.42
N ALA A 176 0.32 2.65 -2.77
CA ALA A 176 -0.98 2.54 -2.10
C ALA A 176 -1.48 1.09 -2.24
N PRO A 177 -1.99 0.46 -1.16
CA PRO A 177 -2.47 -0.93 -1.23
C PRO A 177 -3.45 -1.15 -2.40
N SER A 178 -4.33 -0.17 -2.64
CA SER A 178 -5.30 -0.15 -3.73
C SER A 178 -4.73 -0.23 -5.14
N ASP A 179 -3.42 -0.02 -5.32
CA ASP A 179 -2.70 -0.11 -6.59
C ASP A 179 -1.77 -1.33 -6.66
N ILE A 180 -1.86 -2.23 -5.69
CA ILE A 180 -1.14 -3.50 -5.69
C ILE A 180 -2.12 -4.61 -6.09
N ARG A 181 -1.64 -5.54 -6.92
CA ARG A 181 -2.40 -6.70 -7.40
C ARG A 181 -1.64 -7.99 -7.15
N LEU A 182 -2.42 -9.05 -6.91
CA LEU A 182 -1.97 -10.43 -6.94
C LEU A 182 -2.45 -11.05 -8.25
N PHE A 183 -1.54 -11.64 -9.01
CA PHE A 183 -1.85 -12.41 -10.20
C PHE A 183 -1.60 -13.89 -9.92
N GLU A 184 -2.62 -14.71 -10.10
CA GLU A 184 -2.52 -16.18 -9.97
C GLU A 184 -3.08 -16.86 -11.21
N CYS A 185 -2.33 -17.79 -11.78
CA CYS A 185 -2.86 -18.68 -12.82
C CYS A 185 -3.82 -19.67 -12.16
N VAL A 186 -5.06 -19.72 -12.63
CA VAL A 186 -6.03 -20.75 -12.22
C VAL A 186 -5.95 -21.95 -13.18
N ASN A 187 -5.52 -21.68 -14.41
CA ASN A 187 -5.39 -22.64 -15.50
C ASN A 187 -4.19 -22.20 -16.37
N THR A 188 -3.87 -22.95 -17.42
CA THR A 188 -2.81 -22.57 -18.39
C THR A 188 -3.05 -21.23 -19.07
N ASP A 189 -4.32 -20.89 -19.33
CA ASP A 189 -4.68 -19.72 -20.14
C ASP A 189 -5.36 -18.60 -19.34
N GLU A 190 -5.79 -18.88 -18.11
CA GLU A 190 -6.54 -17.96 -17.26
C GLU A 190 -5.69 -17.49 -16.07
N VAL A 191 -5.56 -16.16 -15.96
CA VAL A 191 -4.96 -15.48 -14.81
C VAL A 191 -6.04 -14.70 -14.10
N LYS A 192 -6.19 -14.93 -12.80
CA LYS A 192 -7.03 -14.10 -11.93
C LYS A 192 -6.20 -13.01 -11.28
N GLU A 193 -6.82 -11.85 -11.20
CA GLU A 193 -6.30 -10.66 -10.53
C GLU A 193 -7.08 -10.46 -9.23
N PHE A 194 -6.36 -10.28 -8.12
CA PHE A 194 -6.94 -9.92 -6.83
C PHE A 194 -6.36 -8.59 -6.36
N LYS A 195 -7.21 -7.73 -5.81
CA LYS A 195 -6.77 -6.48 -5.19
C LYS A 195 -6.16 -6.78 -3.83
N PHE A 196 -5.00 -6.18 -3.55
CA PHE A 196 -4.49 -6.15 -2.19
C PHE A 196 -5.14 -4.99 -1.42
N GLU A 197 -5.62 -5.26 -0.22
CA GLU A 197 -6.13 -4.21 0.70
C GLU A 197 -5.21 -4.04 1.93
N SER A 198 -4.10 -4.79 1.93
CA SER A 198 -3.09 -4.80 2.99
C SER A 198 -1.80 -4.18 2.50
N LEU A 199 -1.09 -3.55 3.43
CA LEU A 199 0.29 -3.16 3.28
C LEU A 199 1.17 -4.40 3.19
N ILE A 200 2.18 -4.36 2.33
CA ILE A 200 3.11 -5.46 2.10
C ILE A 200 4.49 -5.05 2.63
N TYR A 201 5.02 -5.86 3.54
CA TYR A 201 6.33 -5.71 4.14
C TYR A 201 7.23 -6.90 3.79
N PHE A 202 8.50 -6.60 3.53
CA PHE A 202 9.54 -7.59 3.28
C PHE A 202 10.49 -7.64 4.46
N THR A 203 10.68 -8.84 4.99
CA THR A 203 11.47 -9.12 6.19
C THR A 203 12.44 -10.27 5.90
N PRO A 204 13.45 -10.51 6.76
CA PRO A 204 14.28 -11.72 6.68
C PRO A 204 13.48 -13.03 6.74
N LYS A 205 12.24 -12.99 7.23
CA LYS A 205 11.34 -14.16 7.31
C LYS A 205 10.39 -14.28 6.10
N GLY A 206 10.49 -13.38 5.11
CA GLY A 206 9.67 -13.37 3.90
C GLY A 206 8.70 -12.18 3.84
N ILE A 207 7.58 -12.41 3.16
CA ILE A 207 6.52 -11.40 2.96
C ILE A 207 5.56 -11.43 4.15
N LYS A 208 5.26 -10.27 4.71
CA LYS A 208 4.19 -10.09 5.70
C LYS A 208 3.21 -9.06 5.20
N THR A 209 1.91 -9.33 5.38
CA THR A 209 0.84 -8.38 5.13
C THR A 209 0.33 -7.79 6.44
N VAL A 210 -0.01 -6.51 6.41
CA VAL A 210 -0.63 -5.79 7.53
C VAL A 210 -1.86 -5.06 7.01
N PRO A 211 -3.03 -5.15 7.66
CA PRO A 211 -4.20 -4.40 7.24
C PRO A 211 -3.89 -2.90 7.10
N SER A 212 -4.31 -2.29 5.99
CA SER A 212 -4.24 -0.83 5.84
C SER A 212 -5.06 -0.13 6.92
N LEU A 213 -4.74 1.11 7.25
CA LEU A 213 -5.51 1.95 8.16
C LEU A 213 -6.97 2.04 7.71
N LYS A 214 -7.21 2.11 6.40
CA LYS A 214 -8.56 2.06 5.83
C LYS A 214 -9.27 0.76 6.22
N ALA A 215 -8.62 -0.40 6.02
CA ALA A 215 -9.20 -1.69 6.39
C ALA A 215 -9.47 -1.76 7.90
N GLN A 216 -8.50 -1.34 8.72
CA GLN A 216 -8.66 -1.29 10.19
C GLN A 216 -9.90 -0.47 10.58
N ILE A 217 -10.08 0.72 9.99
CA ILE A 217 -11.25 1.56 10.24
C ILE A 217 -12.53 0.90 9.77
N CYS A 218 -12.59 0.47 8.51
CA CYS A 218 -13.80 -0.09 7.91
C CYS A 218 -14.28 -1.39 8.61
N ASP A 219 -13.35 -2.20 9.11
CA ASP A 219 -13.64 -3.47 9.78
C ASP A 219 -13.94 -3.30 11.29
N SER A 220 -13.85 -2.07 11.81
CA SER A 220 -14.10 -1.78 13.23
C SER A 220 -15.58 -1.72 13.56
N SER A 221 -15.94 -2.08 14.80
CA SER A 221 -17.32 -1.96 15.29
C SER A 221 -17.79 -0.50 15.43
N GLN A 222 -16.86 0.46 15.43
CA GLN A 222 -17.14 1.89 15.45
C GLN A 222 -17.54 2.42 14.06
N TYR A 223 -17.24 1.71 12.97
CA TYR A 223 -17.50 2.19 11.62
C TYR A 223 -18.89 1.80 11.11
N VAL A 224 -19.69 2.82 10.77
CA VAL A 224 -21.03 2.66 10.24
C VAL A 224 -21.00 3.03 8.76
N GLN A 225 -21.00 1.99 7.90
CA GLN A 225 -20.89 2.16 6.44
C GLN A 225 -22.05 2.95 5.83
N PHE A 226 -23.26 2.78 6.35
CA PHE A 226 -24.46 3.46 5.89
C PHE A 226 -25.07 4.26 7.04
N CYS A 227 -24.84 5.56 7.02
CA CYS A 227 -25.35 6.47 8.03
C CYS A 227 -25.86 7.74 7.33
N ASP A 228 -27.16 7.99 7.42
CA ASP A 228 -27.72 9.29 7.07
C ASP A 228 -27.50 10.27 8.24
N SER A 229 -27.41 11.57 7.95
CA SER A 229 -27.22 12.62 8.96
C SER A 229 -28.27 12.60 10.06
N LYS A 230 -29.49 12.16 9.73
CA LYS A 230 -30.64 12.12 10.66
C LYS A 230 -30.54 10.98 11.68
N SER A 231 -29.84 9.89 11.37
CA SER A 231 -29.69 8.72 12.24
C SER A 231 -28.47 8.80 13.15
N VAL A 232 -27.51 9.69 12.89
CA VAL A 232 -26.25 9.81 13.65
C VAL A 232 -26.51 9.95 15.16
N GLY A 233 -27.39 10.86 15.58
CA GLY A 233 -27.70 11.05 17.01
C GLY A 233 -28.38 9.84 17.67
N SER A 234 -29.23 9.12 16.94
CA SER A 234 -29.87 7.89 17.41
C SER A 234 -28.87 6.74 17.54
N LEU A 235 -27.91 6.65 16.62
CA LEU A 235 -26.83 5.67 16.66
C LEU A 235 -25.87 5.97 17.81
N LEU A 236 -25.48 7.23 18.01
CA LEU A 236 -24.61 7.64 19.10
C LEU A 236 -25.23 7.40 20.47
N SER A 237 -26.52 7.69 20.65
CA SER A 237 -27.20 7.47 21.94
C SER A 237 -27.36 5.99 22.31
N LYS A 238 -27.29 5.07 21.34
CA LYS A 238 -27.33 3.61 21.54
C LYS A 238 -25.94 2.97 21.54
N SER A 239 -24.92 3.70 21.11
CA SER A 239 -23.55 3.22 21.02
C SER A 239 -22.92 3.15 22.40
N SER A 240 -22.15 2.09 22.66
CA SER A 240 -21.27 2.02 23.83
C SER A 240 -19.97 2.83 23.64
N SER A 241 -19.68 3.25 22.40
CA SER A 241 -18.53 4.07 22.04
C SER A 241 -18.89 5.57 22.10
N PRO A 242 -18.00 6.43 22.63
CA PRO A 242 -18.23 7.88 22.71
C PRO A 242 -18.31 8.58 21.34
N PHE A 243 -17.92 7.87 20.28
CA PHE A 243 -18.03 8.32 18.89
C PHE A 243 -18.37 7.16 17.95
N ILE A 244 -18.83 7.50 16.76
CA ILE A 244 -18.91 6.58 15.61
C ILE A 244 -18.06 7.12 14.46
N LEU A 245 -17.52 6.23 13.64
CA LEU A 245 -16.86 6.55 12.39
C LEU A 245 -17.82 6.28 11.23
N ARG A 246 -17.76 7.07 10.16
CA ARG A 246 -18.62 6.93 8.98
C ARG A 246 -17.98 7.52 7.74
N PRO A 247 -18.41 7.15 6.52
CA PRO A 247 -18.03 7.88 5.32
C PRO A 247 -18.30 9.38 5.46
N SER A 248 -17.38 10.22 4.98
CA SER A 248 -17.62 11.67 5.02
C SER A 248 -18.66 12.06 3.95
N ALA A 249 -19.59 12.96 4.30
CA ALA A 249 -20.63 13.43 3.38
C ALA A 249 -20.04 14.30 2.24
N GLN A 250 -18.95 15.02 2.52
CA GLN A 250 -18.30 15.85 1.53
C GLN A 250 -17.45 14.98 0.60
N ARG A 251 -17.95 14.75 -0.62
CA ARG A 251 -17.20 14.10 -1.70
C ARG A 251 -16.14 15.06 -2.23
N ILE A 252 -15.00 15.12 -1.57
CA ILE A 252 -13.81 15.72 -2.17
C ILE A 252 -13.30 14.70 -3.19
N LYS A 253 -13.28 15.06 -4.47
CA LYS A 253 -12.70 14.23 -5.54
C LYS A 253 -11.17 14.30 -5.49
N GLU A 254 -10.58 13.79 -4.42
CA GLU A 254 -9.14 13.49 -4.38
C GLU A 254 -9.00 11.99 -4.66
N SER A 255 -8.30 11.65 -5.75
CA SER A 255 -8.30 10.29 -6.33
C SER A 255 -7.68 9.21 -5.45
N ASP A 256 -6.94 9.59 -4.41
CA ASP A 256 -6.03 8.68 -3.69
C ASP A 256 -6.14 8.80 -2.16
N CYS A 257 -7.26 9.32 -1.65
CA CYS A 257 -7.50 9.48 -0.22
C CYS A 257 -8.80 8.78 0.23
N PHE A 258 -8.75 8.12 1.39
CA PHE A 258 -9.95 7.63 2.08
C PHE A 258 -10.40 8.66 3.10
N ILE A 259 -11.53 9.33 2.83
CA ILE A 259 -12.06 10.41 3.68
C ILE A 259 -13.22 9.88 4.52
N PHE A 260 -13.14 10.08 5.84
CA PHE A 260 -14.14 9.64 6.80
C PHE A 260 -14.39 10.73 7.85
N SER A 261 -15.46 10.56 8.63
CA SER A 261 -15.84 11.48 9.70
C SER A 261 -16.04 10.70 11.00
N ALA A 262 -15.57 11.27 12.10
CA ALA A 262 -16.00 10.85 13.44
C ALA A 262 -17.12 11.76 13.90
N SER A 263 -18.22 11.19 14.40
CA SER A 263 -19.34 11.92 14.99
C SER A 263 -19.41 11.63 16.48
N PHE A 264 -19.67 12.64 17.30
CA PHE A 264 -19.71 12.56 18.76
C PHE A 264 -20.74 13.56 19.33
N LEU A 265 -21.14 13.37 20.58
CA LEU A 265 -22.13 14.20 21.26
C LEU A 265 -21.47 15.19 22.23
N VAL A 266 -21.97 16.43 22.21
CA VAL A 266 -21.74 17.45 23.25
C VAL A 266 -23.08 18.10 23.57
N ASP A 267 -23.52 18.05 24.83
CA ASP A 267 -24.80 18.61 25.28
C ASP A 267 -26.03 18.16 24.44
N ASN A 268 -26.03 16.90 23.99
CA ASN A 268 -27.01 16.29 23.06
C ASN A 268 -26.99 16.80 21.61
N ASP A 269 -26.12 17.75 21.28
CA ASP A 269 -25.85 18.15 19.90
C ASP A 269 -24.79 17.24 19.28
N VAL A 270 -24.98 16.92 18.00
CA VAL A 270 -24.03 16.12 17.21
C VAL A 270 -22.98 17.05 16.60
N TYR A 271 -21.71 16.72 16.87
CA TYR A 271 -20.55 17.35 16.27
C TYR A 271 -19.77 16.32 15.47
N HIS A 272 -18.99 16.80 14.51
CA HIS A 272 -18.12 15.91 13.75
C HIS A 272 -16.75 16.53 13.47
N THR A 273 -15.77 15.65 13.41
CA THR A 273 -14.42 15.95 12.90
C THR A 273 -14.19 15.09 11.67
N ARG A 274 -13.52 15.66 10.67
CA ARG A 274 -13.21 14.97 9.43
C ARG A 274 -11.74 14.55 9.39
N TYR A 275 -11.51 13.37 8.84
CA TYR A 275 -10.21 12.77 8.69
C TYR A 275 -10.02 12.29 7.25
N ARG A 276 -8.77 12.16 6.82
CA ARG A 276 -8.42 11.38 5.63
C ARG A 276 -7.21 10.49 5.90
N ILE A 277 -7.16 9.38 5.18
CA ILE A 277 -5.99 8.53 5.06
C ILE A 277 -5.45 8.72 3.64
N THR A 278 -4.19 9.15 3.53
CA THR A 278 -3.51 9.32 2.24
C THR A 278 -3.12 7.96 1.66
N GLY A 279 -2.75 7.92 0.36
CA GLY A 279 -2.22 6.70 -0.27
C GLY A 279 -0.94 6.15 0.40
N PHE A 280 -0.27 6.94 1.24
CA PHE A 280 0.89 6.53 2.02
C PHE A 280 0.56 6.06 3.42
N GLU A 281 -0.73 5.92 3.77
CA GLU A 281 -1.20 5.53 5.09
C GLU A 281 -0.86 6.57 6.17
N GLU A 282 -0.87 7.86 5.80
CA GLU A 282 -0.78 8.96 6.76
C GLU A 282 -2.20 9.37 7.15
N LEU A 283 -2.43 9.51 8.46
CA LEU A 283 -3.69 10.03 8.99
C LEU A 283 -3.61 11.55 9.09
N GLU A 284 -4.61 12.23 8.55
CA GLU A 284 -4.72 13.68 8.61
C GLU A 284 -6.13 14.07 9.05
N TYR A 285 -6.27 15.25 9.64
CA TYR A 285 -7.56 15.80 10.07
C TYR A 285 -7.81 17.17 9.44
N TRP A 286 -9.08 17.49 9.22
CA TRP A 286 -9.49 18.74 8.60
C TRP A 286 -9.58 19.84 9.65
N LYS A 287 -8.88 20.95 9.43
CA LYS A 287 -8.90 22.11 10.31
C LYS A 287 -8.80 23.39 9.51
N SER A 288 -9.77 24.28 9.73
CA SER A 288 -9.79 25.63 9.12
C SER A 288 -9.58 25.67 7.60
N GLY A 289 -10.07 24.67 6.86
CA GLY A 289 -9.94 24.62 5.40
C GLY A 289 -8.69 23.93 4.86
N VAL A 290 -7.86 23.35 5.73
CA VAL A 290 -6.65 22.62 5.36
C VAL A 290 -6.57 21.26 6.07
N TRP A 291 -5.80 20.34 5.51
CA TRP A 291 -5.48 19.05 6.14
C TRP A 291 -4.20 19.19 6.97
N GLU A 292 -4.26 18.77 8.23
CA GLU A 292 -3.12 18.74 9.13
C GLU A 292 -2.75 17.28 9.48
N PRO A 293 -1.45 16.91 9.52
CA PRO A 293 -1.01 15.59 9.94
C PRO A 293 -1.44 15.24 11.37
N LEU A 294 -1.85 13.99 11.57
CA LEU A 294 -2.18 13.41 12.87
C LEU A 294 -1.32 12.17 13.11
N GLU A 295 -0.28 12.31 13.92
CA GLU A 295 0.66 11.24 14.23
C GLU A 295 -0.01 10.09 14.98
N ILE A 296 0.11 8.87 14.44
CA ILE A 296 -0.40 7.65 15.07
C ILE A 296 0.61 7.20 16.14
N ARG A 297 0.18 7.21 17.41
CA ARG A 297 1.07 6.91 18.55
C ARG A 297 1.09 5.44 18.95
N GLU A 298 -0.09 4.87 19.21
CA GLU A 298 -0.23 3.47 19.65
C GLU A 298 -0.94 2.63 18.58
N ASN A 299 -2.14 3.06 18.20
CA ASN A 299 -2.90 2.56 17.08
C ASN A 299 -3.86 3.66 16.61
N VAL A 300 -4.47 3.45 15.44
CA VAL A 300 -5.39 4.41 14.84
C VAL A 300 -6.57 4.77 15.76
N PHE A 301 -7.15 3.82 16.49
CA PHE A 301 -8.32 4.07 17.35
C PHE A 301 -7.98 4.85 18.61
N HIS A 302 -6.85 4.56 19.25
CA HIS A 302 -6.36 5.34 20.38
C HIS A 302 -6.09 6.79 19.97
N THR A 303 -5.45 6.97 18.82
CA THR A 303 -5.13 8.30 18.26
C THR A 303 -6.41 9.08 17.94
N LEU A 304 -7.38 8.44 17.27
CA LEU A 304 -8.68 9.04 16.98
C LEU A 304 -9.44 9.40 18.26
N ALA A 305 -9.50 8.49 19.24
CA ALA A 305 -10.19 8.72 20.51
C ALA A 305 -9.61 9.94 21.25
N ALA A 306 -8.28 10.01 21.39
CA ALA A 306 -7.60 11.14 22.03
C ALA A 306 -7.87 12.47 21.29
N HIS A 307 -7.84 12.46 19.96
CA HIS A 307 -8.12 13.65 19.15
C HIS A 307 -9.59 14.10 19.25
N ILE A 308 -10.54 13.15 19.29
CA ILE A 308 -11.96 13.43 19.44
C ILE A 308 -12.27 13.99 20.83
N GLU A 309 -11.67 13.44 21.89
CA GLU A 309 -11.81 13.98 23.25
C GLU A 309 -11.27 15.41 23.36
N TYR A 310 -10.14 15.71 22.69
CA TYR A 310 -9.65 17.08 22.58
C TYR A 310 -10.66 17.99 21.84
N ALA A 311 -11.16 17.56 20.69
CA ALA A 311 -12.15 18.31 19.91
C ALA A 311 -13.44 18.58 20.73
N LYS A 312 -13.89 17.59 21.49
CA LYS A 312 -15.01 17.68 22.42
C LYS A 312 -14.78 18.75 23.49
N ALA A 313 -13.63 18.72 24.16
CA ALA A 313 -13.27 19.72 25.17
C ALA A 313 -13.20 21.15 24.60
N VAL A 314 -12.75 21.31 23.35
CA VAL A 314 -12.76 22.63 22.67
C VAL A 314 -14.20 23.13 22.46
N VAL A 315 -15.12 22.26 22.03
CA VAL A 315 -16.54 22.62 21.86
C VAL A 315 -17.18 22.97 23.20
N GLU A 316 -16.99 22.16 24.24
CA GLU A 316 -17.53 22.39 25.58
C GLU A 316 -17.06 23.72 26.16
N LYS A 317 -15.78 24.04 26.00
CA LYS A 317 -15.22 25.33 26.42
C LYS A 317 -15.82 26.48 25.63
N THR A 318 -15.95 26.34 24.31
CA THR A 318 -16.53 27.38 23.45
C THR A 318 -18.00 27.63 23.77
N ASN A 319 -18.78 26.58 24.05
CA ASN A 319 -20.17 26.71 24.48
C ASN A 319 -20.25 27.40 25.85
N SER A 320 -19.39 27.03 26.79
CA SER A 320 -19.33 27.64 28.13
C SER A 320 -18.95 29.12 28.10
N ASP A 321 -18.00 29.49 27.23
CA ASP A 321 -17.54 30.87 27.06
C ASP A 321 -18.59 31.73 26.31
N ASN A 322 -19.30 31.15 25.33
CA ASN A 322 -20.43 31.82 24.66
C ASN A 322 -21.63 32.02 25.58
N ILE A 323 -21.87 31.13 26.56
CA ILE A 323 -22.91 31.32 27.58
C ILE A 323 -22.56 32.49 28.53
N LYS A 324 -21.28 32.86 28.65
CA LYS A 324 -20.83 34.01 29.47
C LYS A 324 -20.82 35.35 28.73
N ILE A 325 -21.06 35.38 27.41
CA ILE A 325 -21.02 36.61 26.62
C ILE A 325 -22.39 36.82 25.95
N SER A 326 -23.19 37.73 26.50
CA SER A 326 -24.38 38.27 25.81
C SER A 326 -23.96 39.00 24.52
N PRO A 327 -24.83 39.02 23.49
CA PRO A 327 -24.42 39.06 22.10
C PRO A 327 -24.06 40.47 21.63
N SER A 328 -22.75 40.74 21.54
CA SER A 328 -22.22 41.70 20.57
C SER A 328 -20.73 41.41 20.38
N LEU A 329 -20.32 41.38 19.10
CA LEU A 329 -18.98 41.14 18.55
C LEU A 329 -18.64 39.69 18.18
N SER A 330 -18.44 39.56 16.88
CA SER A 330 -17.94 38.43 16.10
C SER A 330 -16.45 38.19 16.31
N ILE A 331 -15.99 37.06 15.73
CA ILE A 331 -14.60 36.68 15.40
C ILE A 331 -13.93 35.79 16.46
N PHE A 332 -13.94 34.46 16.26
CA PHE A 332 -12.82 33.56 16.55
C PHE A 332 -12.93 32.26 15.73
N GLY A 333 -11.76 31.70 15.40
CA GLY A 333 -11.50 30.78 14.28
C GLY A 333 -12.10 29.38 14.37
N SER A 334 -12.37 28.80 13.20
CA SER A 334 -13.00 27.49 13.05
C SER A 334 -12.06 26.36 13.48
N SER A 335 -12.43 25.65 14.54
CA SER A 335 -11.70 24.55 15.16
C SER A 335 -11.65 23.25 14.33
N GLY A 336 -12.04 23.29 13.04
CA GLY A 336 -12.20 22.08 12.23
C GLY A 336 -13.38 21.18 12.65
N VAL A 337 -14.17 21.61 13.64
CA VAL A 337 -15.37 20.92 14.13
C VAL A 337 -16.60 21.65 13.61
N ASP A 338 -17.41 20.96 12.82
CA ASP A 338 -18.64 21.51 12.26
C ASP A 338 -19.86 20.97 13.04
N LYS A 339 -20.78 21.86 13.42
CA LYS A 339 -22.08 21.48 13.97
C LYS A 339 -23.00 21.06 12.82
N GLU A 340 -23.66 19.92 12.95
CA GLU A 340 -24.58 19.45 11.91
C GLU A 340 -25.88 20.27 11.93
N ASN A 341 -26.09 21.13 10.92
CA ASN A 341 -27.32 21.88 10.76
C ASN A 341 -28.41 21.00 10.14
N SER A 342 -29.59 20.96 10.75
CA SER A 342 -30.74 20.09 10.42
C SER A 342 -31.43 20.35 9.06
N LYS A 343 -30.80 21.05 8.11
CA LYS A 343 -31.33 21.23 6.75
C LYS A 343 -30.77 20.13 5.84
N GLY A 344 -31.55 19.05 5.71
CA GLY A 344 -31.19 17.87 4.93
C GLY A 344 -30.94 18.16 3.45
N GLU A 345 -29.78 17.72 2.96
CA GLU A 345 -29.55 17.49 1.54
C GLU A 345 -30.14 16.13 1.16
N ASN A 346 -31.01 16.13 0.14
CA ASN A 346 -31.70 14.94 -0.32
C ASN A 346 -30.72 13.93 -0.92
N PHE A 347 -30.65 12.74 -0.34
CA PHE A 347 -30.01 11.59 -0.94
C PHE A 347 -30.82 11.12 -2.16
N SER A 348 -30.29 11.36 -3.36
CA SER A 348 -30.72 10.64 -4.57
C SER A 348 -30.03 9.28 -4.61
N THR A 349 -30.80 8.23 -4.36
CA THR A 349 -30.37 6.84 -4.50
C THR A 349 -30.33 6.47 -5.99
N GLY A 350 -29.19 6.72 -6.64
CA GLY A 350 -28.86 6.10 -7.92
C GLY A 350 -28.38 4.68 -7.69
N LEU A 351 -29.29 3.70 -7.76
CA LEU A 351 -28.96 2.29 -7.94
C LEU A 351 -28.21 2.12 -9.28
N ALA A 352 -27.01 1.56 -9.24
CA ALA A 352 -26.43 0.85 -10.37
C ALA A 352 -26.02 -0.53 -9.85
N LEU A 353 -26.86 -1.52 -10.14
CA LEU A 353 -26.57 -2.94 -10.04
C LEU A 353 -25.90 -3.38 -11.35
N HIS A 354 -24.80 -4.13 -11.19
CA HIS A 354 -24.11 -5.03 -12.13
C HIS A 354 -23.76 -4.55 -13.54
#